data_AF-A0A369J9M0-F1
#
_entry.id   AF-A0A369J9M0-F1
#
_cell.length_a   1.000
_cell.length_b   1.000
_cell.length_c   1.000
_cell.angle_alpha   90.00
_cell.angle_beta   90.00
_cell.angle_gamma   90.00
#
_symmetry.space_group_name_H-M   'P 1'
#
loop_
_entity.id
_entity.type
_entity.pdbx_description
1 polymer ?
#
loop_
_entity_poly.entity_id
_entity_poly.type
_entity_poly.pdbx_seq_one_letter_code
_entity_poly.pdbx_strand_id
1 'polypeptide(L)'
;MLHGKEYKPQVPHEAVDECQSSYTAGNGGNMKTNMEKFDDSGVMALVCRHDIPLFMANIDSPGQQQKYAVALIEHVCSLLPAAATVLVLYDVGCVLDRSRKLVE
;
A
#
# COMPACT_ATOMS: atom_id res chain seq x y z
N MET A 1 9.74 -21.96 -6.64
CA MET A 1 9.16 -22.07 -5.29
C MET A 1 9.96 -21.13 -4.40
N LEU A 2 9.43 -19.94 -4.13
CA LEU A 2 10.07 -18.97 -3.25
C LEU A 2 10.03 -19.55 -1.84
N HIS A 3 11.19 -19.76 -1.24
CA HIS A 3 11.30 -20.18 0.15
C HIS A 3 10.79 -19.01 1.01
N GLY A 4 9.53 -19.06 1.43
CA GLY A 4 8.97 -18.07 2.33
C GLY A 4 9.78 -18.06 3.62
N LYS A 5 10.32 -16.90 3.99
CA LYS A 5 11.02 -16.73 5.26
C LYS A 5 10.07 -16.98 6.43
N GLU A 6 10.63 -17.42 7.55
CA GLU A 6 9.89 -17.67 8.78
C GLU A 6 9.35 -16.32 9.34
N TYR A 7 8.08 -16.02 9.06
CA TYR A 7 7.39 -14.85 9.60
C TYR A 7 7.14 -15.05 11.10
N LYS A 8 7.77 -14.20 11.93
CA LYS A 8 7.48 -14.13 13.37
C LYS A 8 6.42 -13.05 13.64
N PRO A 9 5.14 -13.43 13.82
CA PRO A 9 4.07 -12.48 14.12
C PRO A 9 4.34 -11.72 15.43
N GLN A 10 4.12 -10.40 15.42
CA GLN A 10 4.11 -9.58 16.65
C GLN A 10 2.78 -9.69 17.39
N VAL A 11 1.71 -10.02 16.65
CA VAL A 11 0.35 -10.22 17.14
C VAL A 11 -0.21 -11.49 16.49
N PRO A 12 -1.19 -12.18 17.12
CA PRO A 12 -1.79 -13.39 16.54
C PRO A 12 -2.26 -13.15 15.09
N HIS A 13 -2.15 -14.18 14.24
CA HIS A 13 -2.52 -14.06 12.82
C HIS A 13 -4.00 -13.69 12.67
N GLU A 14 -4.82 -14.22 13.56
CA GLU A 14 -6.26 -13.97 13.67
C GLU A 14 -6.56 -12.49 13.87
N ALA A 15 -5.74 -11.79 14.65
CA ALA A 15 -5.89 -10.35 14.86
C ALA A 15 -5.59 -9.55 13.58
N VAL A 16 -4.60 -9.99 12.79
CA VAL A 16 -4.30 -9.36 11.49
C VAL A 16 -5.36 -9.70 10.44
N ASP A 17 -5.91 -10.92 10.46
CA ASP A 17 -7.00 -11.32 9.58
C ASP A 17 -8.29 -10.55 9.88
N GLU A 18 -8.61 -10.37 11.16
CA GLU A 18 -9.71 -9.51 11.59
C GLU A 18 -9.49 -8.06 11.15
N CYS A 19 -8.29 -7.51 11.39
CA CYS A 19 -7.85 -6.19 10.90
C CYS A 19 -8.07 -6.05 9.38
N GLN A 20 -7.64 -7.04 8.60
CA GLN A 20 -7.82 -7.05 7.15
C GLN A 20 -9.30 -7.12 6.74
N SER A 21 -10.09 -7.95 7.40
CA SER A 21 -11.53 -8.12 7.10
C SER A 21 -12.36 -6.89 7.45
N SER A 22 -11.92 -6.10 8.44
CA SER A 22 -12.58 -4.87 8.87
C SER A 22 -12.47 -3.74 7.84
N TYR A 23 -11.48 -3.81 6.94
CA TYR A 23 -11.25 -2.81 5.92
C TYR A 23 -11.89 -3.20 4.57
N THR A 24 -12.70 -2.30 4.02
CA THR A 24 -13.26 -2.47 2.67
C THR A 24 -12.34 -1.85 1.63
N ALA A 25 -11.35 -2.60 1.17
CA ALA A 25 -10.53 -2.21 0.01
C ALA A 25 -11.31 -2.38 -1.30
N GLY A 26 -10.94 -1.63 -2.33
CA GLY A 26 -11.29 -1.98 -3.71
C GLY A 26 -10.62 -3.30 -4.08
N ASN A 27 -11.33 -4.41 -3.92
CA ASN A 27 -10.87 -5.72 -4.35
C ASN A 27 -10.92 -5.81 -5.90
N GLY A 28 -10.06 -6.65 -6.49
CA GLY A 28 -10.02 -6.82 -7.95
C GLY A 28 -11.34 -7.32 -8.56
N GLY A 29 -12.25 -7.85 -7.73
CA GLY A 29 -13.60 -8.28 -8.13
C GLY A 29 -14.61 -7.13 -8.34
N ASN A 30 -14.36 -5.95 -7.74
CA ASN A 30 -15.21 -4.77 -7.85
C ASN A 30 -14.48 -3.64 -8.58
N MET A 31 -13.93 -3.93 -9.76
CA MET A 31 -13.36 -2.89 -10.63
C MET A 31 -14.40 -1.80 -10.91
N LYS A 32 -14.13 -0.58 -10.43
CA LYS A 32 -14.95 0.60 -10.75
C LYS A 32 -14.74 1.09 -12.19
N THR A 33 -13.64 0.67 -12.83
CA THR A 33 -13.22 1.13 -14.15
C THR A 33 -12.95 -0.07 -15.05
N ASN A 34 -13.43 -0.01 -16.29
CA ASN A 34 -13.16 -1.05 -17.28
C ASN A 34 -11.74 -0.86 -17.86
N MET A 35 -10.82 -1.72 -17.45
CA MET A 35 -9.42 -1.71 -17.90
C MET A 35 -9.22 -2.13 -19.38
N GLU A 36 -10.27 -2.59 -20.08
CA GLU A 36 -10.22 -2.80 -21.54
C GLU A 36 -10.41 -1.50 -22.32
N LYS A 37 -10.90 -0.44 -21.66
CA LYS A 37 -11.21 0.86 -22.28
C LYS A 37 -10.32 2.00 -21.78
N PHE A 38 -9.70 1.83 -20.62
CA PHE A 38 -8.86 2.84 -19.98
C PHE A 38 -7.56 2.18 -19.52
N ASP A 39 -6.43 2.86 -19.74
CA ASP A 39 -5.11 2.39 -19.34
C ASP A 39 -4.94 2.44 -17.80
N ASP A 40 -5.65 3.35 -17.15
CA ASP A 40 -5.63 3.61 -15.71
C ASP A 40 -7.05 3.53 -15.12
N SER A 41 -7.17 2.88 -13.96
CA SER A 41 -8.42 2.83 -13.19
C SER A 41 -8.61 4.01 -12.24
N GLY A 42 -7.57 4.80 -12.00
CA GLY A 42 -7.57 5.93 -11.09
C GLY A 42 -6.17 6.48 -10.81
N VAL A 43 -6.07 7.40 -9.85
CA VAL A 43 -4.81 8.01 -9.42
C VAL A 43 -4.69 7.88 -7.91
N MET A 44 -3.51 7.45 -7.45
CA MET A 44 -3.09 7.54 -6.05
C MET A 44 -2.21 8.77 -5.91
N ALA A 45 -2.50 9.64 -4.94
CA ALA A 45 -1.71 10.85 -4.70
C ALA A 45 -1.12 10.85 -3.29
N LEU A 46 0.16 11.25 -3.19
CA LEU A 46 0.76 11.67 -1.94
C LEU A 46 0.58 13.18 -1.83
N VAL A 47 -0.24 13.59 -0.86
CA VAL A 47 -0.61 14.99 -0.64
C VAL A 47 0.04 15.51 0.64
N CYS A 48 0.33 16.81 0.69
CA CYS A 48 0.70 17.44 1.95
C CYS A 48 -0.53 17.63 2.85
N ARG A 49 -0.32 18.11 4.07
CA ARG A 49 -1.40 18.39 5.03
C ARG A 49 -2.38 19.51 4.60
N HIS A 50 -2.09 20.21 3.51
CA HIS A 50 -2.94 21.26 2.92
C HIS A 50 -3.63 20.79 1.64
N ASP A 51 -3.71 19.47 1.40
CA ASP A 51 -4.33 18.85 0.22
C ASP A 51 -3.66 19.24 -1.11
N ILE A 52 -2.38 19.61 -1.07
CA ILE A 52 -1.58 19.88 -2.28
C ILE A 52 -0.88 18.60 -2.71
N PRO A 53 -1.09 18.11 -3.94
CA PRO A 53 -0.37 16.95 -4.46
C PRO A 53 1.13 17.20 -4.55
N LEU A 54 1.91 16.28 -4.00
CA LEU A 54 3.37 16.25 -4.14
C LEU A 54 3.77 15.27 -5.23
N PHE A 55 3.21 14.06 -5.20
CA PHE A 55 3.47 13.00 -6.18
C PHE A 55 2.19 12.24 -6.49
N MET A 56 2.12 11.67 -7.69
CA MET A 56 1.00 10.88 -8.17
C MET A 56 1.48 9.60 -8.85
N ALA A 57 0.71 8.54 -8.71
CA ALA A 57 0.91 7.29 -9.40
C ALA A 57 -0.41 6.86 -10.06
N ASN A 58 -0.31 6.44 -11.32
CA ASN A 58 -1.46 5.89 -12.04
C ASN A 58 -1.77 4.50 -11.49
N ILE A 59 -3.05 4.24 -11.22
CA ILE A 59 -3.53 2.93 -10.78
C ILE A 59 -3.82 2.11 -12.03
N ASP A 60 -2.77 1.51 -12.57
CA ASP A 60 -2.74 0.70 -13.80
C ASP A 60 -3.17 -0.76 -13.60
N SER A 61 -3.56 -1.17 -12.39
CA SER A 61 -3.90 -2.55 -12.09
C SER A 61 -5.16 -2.66 -11.23
N PRO A 62 -5.87 -3.80 -11.28
CA PRO A 62 -7.11 -4.00 -10.55
C PRO A 62 -6.95 -3.75 -9.04
N GLY A 63 -7.86 -2.94 -8.50
CA GLY A 63 -7.97 -2.67 -7.07
C GLY A 63 -6.99 -1.62 -6.55
N GLN A 64 -7.27 -1.10 -5.36
CA GLN A 64 -6.40 -0.14 -4.68
C GLN A 64 -5.27 -0.89 -3.96
N GLN A 65 -4.30 -1.39 -4.72
CA GLN A 65 -3.20 -2.19 -4.18
C GLN A 65 -2.26 -1.33 -3.31
N GLN A 66 -1.81 -1.88 -2.20
CA GLN A 66 -0.87 -1.22 -1.29
C GLN A 66 0.46 -0.80 -1.96
N LYS A 67 0.84 -1.44 -3.08
CA LYS A 67 2.09 -1.15 -3.82
C LYS A 67 2.20 0.33 -4.22
N TYR A 68 1.08 0.98 -4.56
CA TYR A 68 1.08 2.37 -4.97
C TYR A 68 1.43 3.30 -3.80
N ALA A 69 0.87 3.03 -2.62
CA ALA A 69 1.19 3.77 -1.40
C ALA A 69 2.67 3.58 -1.02
N VAL A 70 3.17 2.34 -1.07
CA VAL A 70 4.59 2.03 -0.78
C VAL A 70 5.52 2.78 -1.74
N ALA A 71 5.26 2.74 -3.05
CA ALA A 71 6.08 3.42 -4.06
C ALA A 71 6.14 4.94 -3.83
N LEU A 72 5.01 5.58 -3.49
CA LEU A 72 4.97 7.01 -3.20
C LEU A 72 5.75 7.37 -1.92
N ILE A 73 5.67 6.53 -0.89
CA ILE A 73 6.43 6.69 0.36
C ILE A 73 7.93 6.55 0.09
N GLU A 74 8.34 5.52 -0.64
CA GLU A 74 9.75 5.31 -1.01
C GLU A 74 10.28 6.48 -1.84
N HIS A 75 9.49 6.97 -2.79
CA HIS A 75 9.87 8.10 -3.62
C HIS A 75 10.11 9.37 -2.78
N VAL A 76 9.18 9.74 -1.89
CA VAL A 76 9.40 10.91 -1.04
C VAL A 76 10.59 10.71 -0.10
N CYS A 77 10.78 9.51 0.46
CA CYS A 77 11.93 9.21 1.32
C CYS A 77 13.26 9.34 0.57
N SER A 78 13.30 9.00 -0.72
CA SER A 78 14.52 9.15 -1.55
C SER A 78 14.96 10.60 -1.74
N LEU A 79 14.05 11.55 -1.53
CA LEU A 79 14.29 12.99 -1.65
C LEU A 79 14.59 13.66 -0.30
N LEU A 80 14.42 12.92 0.81
CA LEU A 80 14.75 13.42 2.14
C LEU A 80 16.23 13.19 2.46
N PRO A 81 16.82 14.01 3.34
CA PRO A 81 18.16 13.74 3.86
C PRO A 81 18.24 12.34 4.49
N ALA A 82 19.38 11.66 4.34
CA ALA A 82 19.58 10.33 4.93
C ALA A 82 19.43 10.30 6.46
N ALA A 83 19.58 11.45 7.14
CA ALA A 83 19.39 11.60 8.58
C ALA A 83 17.93 11.90 8.97
N ALA A 84 17.02 12.04 8.01
CA ALA A 84 15.61 12.31 8.30
C ALA A 84 14.97 11.11 9.00
N THR A 85 14.21 11.38 10.07
CA THR A 85 13.36 10.38 10.70
C THR A 85 11.97 10.48 10.10
N VAL A 86 11.48 9.38 9.52
CA VAL A 86 10.16 9.32 8.89
C VAL A 86 9.26 8.38 9.67
N LEU A 87 8.04 8.84 10.00
CA LEU A 87 6.99 8.03 10.58
C LEU A 87 5.84 7.91 9.56
N VAL A 88 5.39 6.69 9.32
CA VAL A 88 4.25 6.40 8.45
C VAL A 88 3.14 5.77 9.29
N LEU A 89 1.97 6.39 9.28
CA LEU A 89 0.73 5.80 9.78
C LEU A 89 -0.07 5.33 8.57
N TYR A 90 -0.53 4.09 8.63
CA TYR A 90 -1.25 3.47 7.52
C TYR A 90 -2.41 2.65 8.04
N ASP A 91 -3.61 2.88 7.49
CA ASP A 91 -4.86 2.27 7.95
C ASP A 91 -4.83 0.74 7.92
N VAL A 92 -4.02 0.17 7.01
CA VAL A 92 -3.77 -1.27 6.92
C VAL A 92 -2.31 -1.62 7.23
N GLY A 93 -1.67 -0.85 8.13
CA GLY A 93 -0.28 -1.06 8.55
C GLY A 93 -0.01 -2.47 9.11
N CYS A 94 -0.99 -3.06 9.81
CA CYS A 94 -0.97 -4.45 10.30
C CYS A 94 -0.76 -5.44 9.13
N VAL A 95 -1.49 -5.26 8.03
CA VAL A 95 -1.44 -6.10 6.82
C VAL A 95 -0.16 -5.82 6.04
N LEU A 96 0.25 -4.55 5.93
CA LEU A 96 1.47 -4.18 5.23
C LEU A 96 2.71 -4.81 5.90
N ASP A 97 2.84 -4.73 7.22
CA ASP A 97 3.93 -5.36 7.98
C ASP A 97 4.00 -6.88 7.72
N ARG A 98 2.85 -7.56 7.77
CA ARG A 98 2.75 -8.99 7.44
C ARG A 98 3.20 -9.26 6.00
N SER A 99 2.69 -8.51 5.03
CA SER A 99 3.01 -8.73 3.61
C SER A 99 4.47 -8.46 3.26
N ARG A 100 5.10 -7.43 3.85
CA ARG A 100 6.52 -7.11 3.62
C ARG A 100 7.44 -8.25 4.06
N LYS A 101 7.17 -8.81 5.24
CA LYS A 101 7.98 -9.92 5.81
C LYS A 101 7.82 -11.25 5.06
N LEU A 102 6.79 -11.38 4.23
CA LEU A 102 6.55 -12.55 3.39
C LEU A 102 7.20 -12.45 2.00
N VAL A 103 7.55 -11.23 1.56
CA VAL A 103 8.07 -10.94 0.20
C VAL A 103 9.55 -10.55 0.18
N GLU A 104 10.10 -10.03 1.29
CA GLU A 104 11.56 -9.80 1.47
C GLU A 104 12.34 -11.09 1.71
#